data_AF-A0AA39UQE8-F1
#
_entry.id   AF-A0AA39UQE8-F1
#
_cell.length_a   1.000
_cell.length_b   1.000
_cell.length_c   1.000
_cell.angle_alpha   90.00
_cell.angle_beta   90.00
_cell.angle_gamma   90.00
#
_symmetry.space_group_name_H-M   'P 1'
#
loop_
_entity.id
_entity.type
_entity.pdbx_description
1 polymer ?
#
loop_
_entity_poly.entity_id
_entity_poly.type
_entity_poly.pdbx_seq_one_letter_code
_entity_poly.pdbx_strand_id
1 'polypeptide(L)'
;MSQNDGDDELEDEDSQVEHSRNVILHGNHGKGGGVFTIKGIQALKTDDPVFMGFWGHLLKFMKGQFKKYPDIIPEVDGQKVTFSSFHPKDKIQLHGLLKVNYKNTIDWTTSTNYLQCSPDFYNHPQYDCLLIDSTDCPFFTQLVMVFTCDIGRKEFPLALIHSFDQPVDATTEKLDDDLGFYRVHA
;
A
#
# COMPACT_ATOMS: atom_id res chain seq x y z
N MET A 1 -36.69 36.98 37.77
CA MET A 1 -36.31 37.05 36.35
C MET A 1 -34.81 37.19 36.31
N SER A 2 -34.12 36.05 36.34
CA SER A 2 -32.67 35.99 36.21
C SER A 2 -32.40 35.28 34.89
N GLN A 3 -31.69 35.98 34.01
CA GLN A 3 -31.19 35.46 32.74
C GLN A 3 -30.19 34.34 33.03
N ASN A 4 -30.36 33.23 32.32
CA ASN A 4 -29.46 32.09 32.35
C ASN A 4 -28.63 32.20 31.06
N ASP A 5 -27.43 32.76 31.17
CA ASP A 5 -26.42 32.69 30.11
C ASP A 5 -25.87 31.26 30.12
N GLY A 6 -26.34 30.44 29.18
CA GLY A 6 -25.76 29.13 28.89
C GLY A 6 -24.73 29.33 27.79
N ASP A 7 -23.46 29.25 28.15
CA ASP A 7 -22.37 29.15 27.20
C ASP A 7 -22.51 27.80 26.47
N ASP A 8 -22.81 27.88 25.17
CA ASP A 8 -22.79 26.74 24.24
C ASP A 8 -21.33 26.26 24.11
N GLU A 9 -21.00 25.19 24.83
CA GLU A 9 -19.85 24.34 24.52
C GLU A 9 -20.07 23.75 23.12
N LEU A 10 -19.38 24.30 22.13
CA LEU A 10 -19.23 23.67 20.83
C LEU A 10 -18.39 22.40 21.04
N GLU A 11 -19.07 21.27 21.19
CA GLU A 11 -18.45 19.96 21.06
C GLU A 11 -17.84 19.87 19.65
N ASP A 12 -16.51 19.90 19.60
CA ASP A 12 -15.74 19.52 18.42
C ASP A 12 -16.04 18.05 18.12
N GLU A 13 -17.09 17.81 17.33
CA GLU A 13 -17.30 16.53 16.66
C GLU A 13 -16.10 16.30 15.74
N ASP A 14 -15.16 15.50 16.22
CA ASP A 14 -14.03 14.95 15.49
C ASP A 14 -14.56 14.17 14.28
N SER A 15 -14.79 14.91 13.20
CA SER A 15 -15.36 14.39 11.97
C SER A 15 -14.34 13.41 11.40
N GLN A 16 -14.59 12.12 11.58
CA GLN A 16 -13.87 11.08 10.88
C GLN A 16 -14.02 11.32 9.39
N VAL A 17 -13.01 11.92 8.78
CA VAL A 17 -13.02 12.21 7.36
C VAL A 17 -12.85 10.88 6.64
N GLU A 18 -13.96 10.35 6.11
CA GLU A 18 -13.93 9.15 5.29
C GLU A 18 -13.10 9.40 4.02
N HIS A 19 -11.82 9.06 4.08
CA HIS A 19 -10.92 9.15 2.95
C HIS A 19 -11.02 7.90 2.08
N SER A 20 -11.34 8.14 0.80
CA SER A 20 -11.25 7.24 -0.36
C SER A 20 -12.07 5.94 -0.30
N ARG A 21 -13.31 5.98 -0.82
CA ARG A 21 -14.17 4.79 -0.89
C ARG A 21 -13.98 3.89 -2.12
N ASN A 22 -13.07 4.17 -3.07
CA ASN A 22 -12.88 3.30 -4.23
C ASN A 22 -11.44 3.30 -4.80
N VAL A 23 -10.68 2.25 -4.46
CA VAL A 23 -9.40 1.91 -5.10
C VAL A 23 -9.65 0.84 -6.17
N ILE A 24 -9.15 1.06 -7.38
CA ILE A 24 -9.30 0.14 -8.50
C ILE A 24 -7.93 -0.29 -8.99
N LEU A 25 -7.70 -1.60 -9.03
CA LEU A 25 -6.50 -2.19 -9.63
C LEU A 25 -6.70 -2.37 -11.12
N HIS A 26 -5.73 -1.95 -11.94
CA HIS A 26 -5.81 -2.04 -13.38
C HIS A 26 -4.50 -2.59 -13.97
N GLY A 27 -4.60 -3.44 -15.00
CA GLY A 27 -3.42 -3.86 -15.77
C GLY A 27 -3.30 -5.33 -16.15
N ASN A 28 -4.39 -6.03 -16.48
CA ASN A 28 -4.30 -7.45 -16.85
C ASN A 28 -3.51 -7.76 -18.14
N HIS A 29 -3.17 -6.77 -18.97
CA HIS A 29 -2.60 -7.00 -20.31
C HIS A 29 -1.58 -5.92 -20.75
N GLY A 30 -0.54 -5.66 -19.95
CA GLY A 30 0.56 -4.76 -20.32
C GLY A 30 1.91 -5.21 -19.75
N LYS A 31 3.02 -4.57 -20.17
CA LYS A 31 4.40 -4.91 -19.75
C LYS A 31 4.65 -4.92 -18.23
N GLY A 32 3.78 -4.29 -17.44
CA GLY A 32 3.85 -4.25 -15.97
C GLY A 32 2.82 -5.13 -15.23
N GLY A 33 2.04 -5.96 -15.93
CA GLY A 33 1.02 -6.81 -15.32
C GLY A 33 1.08 -8.27 -15.79
N GLY A 34 0.33 -9.16 -15.14
CA GLY A 34 0.22 -10.57 -15.53
C GLY A 34 0.30 -11.56 -14.37
N VAL A 35 0.07 -12.84 -14.68
CA VAL A 35 0.08 -13.92 -13.69
C VAL A 35 1.50 -14.47 -13.56
N PHE A 36 2.05 -14.41 -12.36
CA PHE A 36 3.35 -14.98 -12.03
C PHE A 36 3.22 -15.96 -10.87
N THR A 37 4.15 -16.91 -10.80
CA THR A 37 4.29 -17.69 -9.55
C THR A 37 5.09 -16.88 -8.55
N ILE A 38 4.87 -17.08 -7.25
CA ILE A 38 5.67 -16.38 -6.23
C ILE A 38 7.17 -16.64 -6.42
N LYS A 39 7.54 -17.89 -6.77
CA LYS A 39 8.92 -18.22 -7.14
C LYS A 39 9.40 -17.47 -8.38
N GLY A 40 8.53 -17.31 -9.37
CA GLY A 40 8.83 -16.58 -10.61
C GLY A 40 9.17 -15.11 -10.35
N ILE A 41 8.50 -14.45 -9.42
CA ILE A 41 8.80 -13.06 -9.03
C ILE A 41 10.21 -12.93 -8.45
N GLN A 42 10.58 -13.82 -7.52
CA GLN A 42 11.91 -13.80 -6.93
C GLN A 42 13.02 -14.06 -7.97
N ALA A 43 12.73 -14.86 -9.01
CA ALA A 43 13.66 -15.14 -10.10
C ALA A 43 13.76 -14.00 -11.13
N LEU A 44 12.68 -13.21 -11.33
CA LEU A 44 12.67 -12.08 -12.26
C LEU A 44 13.37 -10.84 -11.70
N LYS A 45 13.48 -10.75 -10.38
CA LYS A 45 13.95 -9.58 -9.65
C LYS A 45 15.10 -9.92 -8.70
N THR A 46 15.91 -10.91 -9.05
CA THR A 46 16.97 -11.44 -8.17
C THR A 46 18.06 -10.41 -7.86
N ASP A 47 18.26 -9.45 -8.76
CA ASP A 47 19.25 -8.36 -8.60
C ASP A 47 18.72 -7.17 -7.78
N ASP A 48 17.43 -7.17 -7.42
CA ASP A 48 16.79 -6.08 -6.70
C ASP A 48 16.65 -6.43 -5.19
N PRO A 49 17.33 -5.71 -4.29
CA PRO A 49 17.29 -5.96 -2.85
C PRO A 49 15.89 -5.95 -2.25
N VAL A 50 14.95 -5.18 -2.82
CA VAL A 50 13.58 -5.07 -2.32
C VAL A 50 12.82 -6.40 -2.46
N PHE A 51 13.23 -7.25 -3.40
CA PHE A 51 12.63 -8.57 -3.62
C PHE A 51 13.35 -9.70 -2.85
N MET A 52 14.45 -9.39 -2.16
CA MET A 52 15.15 -10.36 -1.33
C MET A 52 14.22 -10.85 -0.21
N GLY A 53 14.03 -12.17 -0.13
CA GLY A 53 13.15 -12.76 0.89
C GLY A 53 11.66 -12.47 0.70
N PHE A 54 11.22 -11.95 -0.46
CA PHE A 54 9.83 -11.59 -0.77
C PHE A 54 8.79 -12.61 -0.26
N TRP A 55 8.97 -13.91 -0.57
CA TRP A 55 8.05 -14.96 -0.12
C TRP A 55 7.92 -15.02 1.41
N GLY A 56 9.05 -14.91 2.13
CA GLY A 56 9.07 -14.94 3.59
C GLY A 56 8.39 -13.72 4.20
N HIS A 57 8.64 -12.53 3.63
CA HIS A 57 7.98 -11.30 4.05
C HIS A 57 6.47 -11.33 3.79
N LEU A 58 6.05 -11.76 2.60
CA LEU A 58 4.63 -11.90 2.25
C LEU A 58 3.92 -12.89 3.18
N LEU A 59 4.53 -14.05 3.45
CA LEU A 59 3.98 -15.05 4.36
C LEU A 59 3.84 -14.49 5.79
N LYS A 60 4.89 -13.84 6.30
CA LYS A 60 4.90 -13.22 7.62
C LYS A 60 3.81 -12.15 7.74
N PHE A 61 3.69 -11.30 6.72
CA PHE A 61 2.69 -10.25 6.64
C PHE A 61 1.27 -10.83 6.70
N MET A 62 0.92 -11.78 5.82
CA MET A 62 -0.43 -12.35 5.76
C MET A 62 -0.82 -13.09 7.04
N LYS A 63 0.11 -13.82 7.66
CA LYS A 63 -0.11 -14.43 8.98
C LYS A 63 -0.39 -13.38 10.06
N GLY A 64 0.36 -12.27 10.04
CA GLY A 64 0.14 -11.14 10.93
C GLY A 64 -1.24 -10.53 10.75
N GLN A 65 -1.65 -10.29 9.50
CA GLN A 65 -2.96 -9.73 9.16
C GLN A 65 -4.11 -10.64 9.63
N PHE A 66 -4.05 -11.95 9.37
CA PHE A 66 -5.10 -12.88 9.83
C PHE A 66 -5.13 -13.06 11.35
N LYS A 67 -4.00 -12.90 12.03
CA LYS A 67 -3.97 -12.88 13.50
C LYS A 67 -4.60 -11.60 14.06
N LYS A 68 -4.31 -10.44 13.45
CA LYS A 68 -4.80 -9.13 13.89
C LYS A 68 -6.27 -8.92 13.55
N TYR A 69 -6.70 -9.42 12.38
CA TYR A 69 -8.04 -9.26 11.85
C TYR A 69 -8.64 -10.62 11.47
N PRO A 70 -9.16 -11.41 12.43
CA PRO A 70 -9.72 -12.74 12.16
C PRO A 70 -10.96 -12.75 11.24
N ASP A 71 -11.55 -11.58 11.01
CA ASP A 71 -12.76 -11.40 10.20
C ASP A 71 -12.47 -11.27 8.71
N ILE A 72 -11.22 -10.94 8.33
CA ILE A 72 -10.83 -10.90 6.91
C ILE A 72 -10.52 -12.30 6.36
N ILE A 73 -10.40 -13.30 7.24
CA ILE A 73 -10.14 -14.70 6.87
C ILE A 73 -11.29 -15.19 5.98
N PRO A 74 -11.00 -15.76 4.80
CA PRO A 74 -12.02 -16.27 3.90
C PRO A 74 -12.78 -17.44 4.51
N GLU A 75 -14.07 -17.56 4.17
CA GLU A 75 -14.88 -18.74 4.47
C GLU A 75 -15.24 -19.45 3.17
N VAL A 76 -15.06 -20.76 3.15
CA VAL A 76 -15.47 -21.63 2.04
C VAL A 76 -16.45 -22.65 2.61
N ASP A 77 -17.66 -22.69 2.06
CA ASP A 77 -18.74 -23.59 2.49
C ASP A 77 -19.07 -23.46 3.99
N GLY A 78 -19.01 -22.23 4.53
CA GLY A 78 -19.30 -21.93 5.93
C GLY A 78 -18.16 -22.25 6.91
N GLN A 79 -16.98 -22.64 6.40
CA GLN A 79 -15.82 -22.92 7.22
C GLN A 79 -14.67 -21.96 6.92
N LYS A 80 -14.09 -21.36 7.97
CA LYS A 80 -12.90 -20.51 7.85
C LYS A 80 -11.74 -21.28 7.25
N VAL A 81 -11.12 -20.69 6.24
CA VAL A 81 -9.97 -21.26 5.56
C VAL A 81 -8.76 -21.20 6.48
N THR A 82 -8.10 -22.35 6.64
CA THR A 82 -6.84 -22.41 7.38
C THR A 82 -5.69 -22.02 6.45
N PHE A 83 -5.14 -20.82 6.64
CA PHE A 83 -3.96 -20.35 5.92
C PHE A 83 -2.68 -20.64 6.71
N SER A 84 -1.88 -21.60 6.23
CA SER A 84 -0.62 -22.01 6.88
C SER A 84 0.62 -21.52 6.13
N SER A 85 0.59 -21.50 4.81
CA SER A 85 1.69 -21.04 3.96
C SER A 85 1.23 -20.77 2.52
N PHE A 86 1.98 -19.91 1.83
CA PHE A 86 2.02 -19.91 0.37
C PHE A 86 2.92 -21.04 -0.14
N HIS A 87 2.54 -21.70 -1.21
CA HIS A 87 3.38 -22.60 -1.97
C HIS A 87 4.15 -21.82 -3.05
N PRO A 88 5.41 -22.18 -3.39
CA PRO A 88 6.20 -21.45 -4.40
C PRO A 88 5.56 -21.36 -5.80
N LYS A 89 4.65 -22.29 -6.11
CA LYS A 89 3.89 -22.31 -7.37
C LYS A 89 2.56 -21.56 -7.31
N ASP A 90 2.18 -21.03 -6.14
CA ASP A 90 1.00 -20.20 -6.02
C ASP A 90 1.15 -18.98 -6.92
N LYS A 91 0.03 -18.63 -7.54
CA LYS A 91 -0.03 -17.56 -8.52
C LYS A 91 -0.38 -16.25 -7.82
N ILE A 92 0.28 -15.19 -8.26
CA ILE A 92 -0.09 -13.81 -7.96
C ILE A 92 -0.32 -13.09 -9.28
N GLN A 93 -1.28 -12.19 -9.30
CA GLN A 93 -1.59 -11.35 -10.44
C GLN A 93 -0.98 -9.96 -10.20
N LEU A 94 -0.03 -9.56 -11.03
CA LEU A 94 0.55 -8.22 -10.98
C LEU A 94 -0.35 -7.22 -11.71
N HIS A 95 -0.39 -6.01 -11.16
CA HIS A 95 -1.09 -4.85 -11.70
C HIS A 95 -0.09 -3.71 -11.88
N GLY A 96 -0.03 -3.15 -13.09
CA GLY A 96 0.92 -2.07 -13.40
C GLY A 96 0.43 -0.67 -12.99
N LEU A 97 -0.84 -0.55 -12.61
CA LEU A 97 -1.49 0.72 -12.32
C LEU A 97 -2.46 0.60 -11.14
N LEU A 98 -2.32 1.50 -10.19
CA LEU A 98 -3.23 1.70 -9.06
C LEU A 98 -4.03 2.99 -9.30
N LYS A 99 -5.34 2.87 -9.54
CA LYS A 99 -6.25 3.99 -9.73
C LYS A 99 -6.94 4.30 -8.40
N VAL A 100 -6.69 5.49 -7.86
CA VAL A 100 -7.27 5.94 -6.58
C VAL A 100 -8.25 7.06 -6.86
N ASN A 101 -9.52 6.87 -6.48
CA ASN A 101 -10.54 7.91 -6.59
C ASN A 101 -10.79 8.51 -5.21
N TYR A 102 -10.69 9.83 -5.11
CA TYR A 102 -10.89 10.56 -3.86
C TYR A 102 -11.80 11.77 -4.09
N LYS A 103 -12.45 12.21 -3.02
CA LYS A 103 -13.25 13.42 -3.04
C LYS A 103 -12.30 14.60 -2.82
N ASN A 104 -12.21 15.51 -3.78
CA ASN A 104 -11.47 16.74 -3.62
C ASN A 104 -12.19 17.62 -2.59
N THR A 105 -11.46 18.14 -1.61
CA THR A 105 -12.02 18.95 -0.52
C THR A 105 -12.40 20.36 -0.95
N ILE A 106 -11.85 20.85 -2.08
CA ILE A 106 -12.09 22.21 -2.57
C ILE A 106 -13.44 22.30 -3.30
N ASP A 107 -13.67 21.39 -4.24
CA ASP A 107 -14.84 21.44 -5.14
C ASP A 107 -15.83 20.28 -4.88
N TRP A 108 -15.51 19.39 -3.94
CA TRP A 108 -16.30 18.19 -3.60
C TRP A 108 -16.51 17.22 -4.77
N THR A 109 -15.75 17.38 -5.85
CA THR A 109 -15.80 16.50 -7.02
C THR A 109 -14.94 15.25 -6.80
N THR A 110 -15.20 14.21 -7.58
CA THR A 110 -14.34 13.03 -7.59
C THR A 110 -13.14 13.28 -8.48
N SER A 111 -11.96 13.27 -7.87
CA SER A 111 -10.67 13.31 -8.55
C SER A 111 -10.06 11.90 -8.57
N THR A 112 -9.16 11.67 -9.53
CA THR A 112 -8.49 10.39 -9.69
C THR A 112 -6.98 10.59 -9.75
N ASN A 113 -6.24 9.81 -8.95
CA ASN A 113 -4.80 9.63 -9.13
C ASN A 113 -4.52 8.27 -9.80
N TYR A 114 -3.53 8.28 -10.69
CA TYR A 114 -3.08 7.13 -11.45
C TYR A 114 -1.64 6.86 -11.04
N LEU A 115 -1.44 5.88 -10.15
CA LEU A 115 -0.15 5.56 -9.56
C LEU A 115 0.45 4.36 -10.30
N GLN A 116 1.64 4.54 -10.87
CA GLN A 116 2.32 3.54 -11.68
C GLN A 116 3.43 2.84 -10.89
N CYS A 117 3.59 1.55 -11.14
CA CYS A 117 4.67 0.73 -10.62
C CYS A 117 5.36 -0.06 -11.75
N SER A 118 5.69 0.63 -12.85
CA SER A 118 6.24 0.00 -14.06
C SER A 118 7.76 -0.05 -13.99
N PRO A 119 8.37 -1.24 -13.91
CA PRO A 119 9.83 -1.37 -13.91
C PRO A 119 10.48 -1.06 -15.26
N ASP A 120 9.71 -0.88 -16.35
CA ASP A 120 10.23 -0.61 -17.70
C ASP A 120 9.36 0.43 -18.43
N PHE A 121 9.44 1.68 -17.98
CA PHE A 121 8.87 2.84 -18.67
C PHE A 121 9.96 3.49 -19.53
N TYR A 122 9.94 3.26 -20.85
CA TYR A 122 10.98 3.71 -21.79
C TYR A 122 12.41 3.28 -21.41
N ASN A 123 12.61 2.02 -20.99
CA ASN A 123 13.89 1.48 -20.50
C ASN A 123 14.38 2.09 -19.18
N HIS A 124 13.51 2.79 -18.45
CA HIS A 124 13.79 3.30 -17.10
C HIS A 124 12.71 2.82 -16.12
N PRO A 125 13.08 2.33 -14.93
CA PRO A 125 12.09 2.04 -13.89
C PRO A 125 11.46 3.34 -13.42
N GLN A 126 10.12 3.37 -13.37
CA GLN A 126 9.36 4.48 -12.80
C GLN A 126 8.42 3.95 -11.72
N TYR A 127 8.69 4.38 -10.49
CA TYR A 127 7.91 4.06 -9.32
C TYR A 127 7.40 5.36 -8.70
N ASP A 128 6.08 5.49 -8.58
CA ASP A 128 5.49 6.68 -7.98
C ASP A 128 5.66 6.66 -6.46
N CYS A 129 5.93 7.83 -5.88
CA CYS A 129 6.00 8.01 -4.43
C CYS A 129 4.62 8.27 -3.82
N LEU A 130 4.39 7.74 -2.63
CA LEU A 130 3.15 7.86 -1.88
C LEU A 130 3.42 8.43 -0.49
N LEU A 131 2.52 9.28 -0.01
CA LEU A 131 2.40 9.60 1.41
C LEU A 131 1.34 8.67 1.99
N ILE A 132 1.74 7.77 2.89
CA ILE A 132 0.83 6.84 3.56
C ILE A 132 0.45 7.44 4.91
N ASP A 133 -0.84 7.66 5.11
CA ASP A 133 -1.40 7.98 6.41
C ASP A 133 -1.51 6.70 7.25
N SER A 134 -0.73 6.61 8.32
CA SER A 134 -0.61 5.44 9.18
C SER A 134 -1.05 5.77 10.59
N THR A 135 -1.33 4.75 11.41
CA THR A 135 -1.84 4.92 12.78
C THR A 135 -0.89 5.70 13.69
N ASP A 136 0.41 5.64 13.41
CA ASP A 136 1.44 6.27 14.25
C ASP A 136 1.80 7.66 13.71
N CYS A 137 2.25 7.73 12.46
CA CYS A 137 2.52 8.97 11.75
C CYS A 137 2.50 8.75 10.23
N PRO A 138 2.16 9.79 9.43
CA PRO A 138 2.30 9.72 7.98
C PRO A 138 3.76 9.54 7.56
N PHE A 139 4.01 8.73 6.53
CA PHE A 139 5.35 8.49 6.03
C PHE A 139 5.42 8.38 4.51
N PHE A 140 6.57 8.78 3.94
CA PHE A 140 6.83 8.69 2.51
C PHE A 140 7.30 7.29 2.12
N THR A 141 6.82 6.84 0.98
CA THR A 141 7.17 5.53 0.41
C THR A 141 7.25 5.62 -1.11
N GLN A 142 7.82 4.62 -1.72
CA GLN A 142 7.79 4.39 -3.16
C GLN A 142 7.03 3.11 -3.46
N LEU A 143 6.09 3.17 -4.42
CA LEU A 143 5.27 2.05 -4.83
C LEU A 143 6.03 1.14 -5.80
N VAL A 144 6.49 -0.01 -5.30
CA VAL A 144 7.36 -0.92 -6.07
C VAL A 144 6.57 -1.92 -6.90
N MET A 145 5.50 -2.48 -6.34
CA MET A 145 4.68 -3.49 -7.03
C MET A 145 3.29 -3.54 -6.45
N VAL A 146 2.27 -3.64 -7.30
CA VAL A 146 0.89 -3.90 -6.89
C VAL A 146 0.46 -5.26 -7.44
N PHE A 147 -0.17 -6.07 -6.60
CA PHE A 147 -0.54 -7.43 -6.96
C PHE A 147 -1.75 -7.93 -6.17
N THR A 148 -2.41 -8.95 -6.69
CA THR A 148 -3.41 -9.72 -5.96
C THR A 148 -2.95 -11.16 -5.76
N CYS A 149 -3.32 -11.75 -4.63
CA CYS A 149 -3.17 -13.18 -4.38
C CYS A 149 -4.49 -13.79 -3.90
N ASP A 150 -4.72 -15.05 -4.26
CA ASP A 150 -5.92 -15.77 -3.85
C ASP A 150 -5.64 -16.62 -2.61
N ILE A 151 -6.45 -16.42 -1.57
CA ILE A 151 -6.47 -17.30 -0.40
C ILE A 151 -7.91 -17.71 -0.20
N GLY A 152 -8.19 -19.02 -0.21
CA GLY A 152 -9.54 -19.49 0.10
C GLY A 152 -10.63 -18.96 -0.83
N ARG A 153 -10.34 -18.79 -2.14
CA ARG A 153 -11.21 -18.17 -3.15
C ARG A 153 -11.55 -16.69 -2.94
N LYS A 154 -10.87 -16.03 -1.99
CA LYS A 154 -10.93 -14.58 -1.80
C LYS A 154 -9.65 -13.95 -2.31
N GLU A 155 -9.81 -12.91 -3.11
CA GLU A 155 -8.71 -12.10 -3.62
C GLU A 155 -8.25 -11.10 -2.55
N PHE A 156 -6.94 -11.00 -2.36
CA PHE A 156 -6.31 -10.03 -1.47
C PHE A 156 -5.45 -9.06 -2.28
N PRO A 157 -5.87 -7.79 -2.43
CA PRO A 157 -5.05 -6.76 -3.04
C PRO A 157 -3.95 -6.34 -2.09
N LEU A 158 -2.71 -6.32 -2.59
CA LEU A 158 -1.51 -6.04 -1.83
C LEU A 158 -0.58 -5.14 -2.63
N ALA A 159 0.24 -4.38 -1.91
CA ALA A 159 1.30 -3.57 -2.48
C ALA A 159 2.61 -3.86 -1.77
N LEU A 160 3.69 -3.97 -2.54
CA LEU A 160 5.05 -3.90 -2.06
C LEU A 160 5.51 -2.44 -2.17
N ILE A 161 5.94 -1.90 -1.05
CA ILE A 161 6.41 -0.52 -0.92
C ILE A 161 7.86 -0.52 -0.42
N HIS A 162 8.59 0.53 -0.80
CA HIS A 162 9.87 0.86 -0.20
C HIS A 162 9.67 2.10 0.68
N SER A 163 9.82 1.97 1.99
CA SER A 163 9.59 3.08 2.92
C SER A 163 10.83 3.98 3.03
N PHE A 164 10.62 5.29 3.08
CA PHE A 164 11.68 6.30 3.28
C PHE A 164 11.75 6.82 4.72
N ASP A 165 11.13 6.11 5.66
CA ASP A 165 11.10 6.41 7.10
C ASP A 165 12.27 5.77 7.88
N GLN A 166 13.18 5.10 7.19
CA GLN A 166 14.36 4.52 7.81
C GLN A 166 15.24 5.64 8.39
N PRO A 167 15.72 5.52 9.64
CA PRO A 167 16.55 6.55 10.25
C PRO A 167 17.78 6.84 9.39
N VAL A 168 17.90 8.07 8.91
CA VAL A 168 19.07 8.53 8.18
C VAL A 168 20.18 8.78 9.20
N ASP A 169 21.38 8.24 8.93
CA ASP A 169 22.55 8.54 9.75
C ASP A 169 22.94 10.01 9.53
N ALA A 170 22.54 10.86 10.48
CA ALA A 170 22.77 12.30 10.47
C ALA A 170 24.26 12.70 10.40
N THR A 171 25.19 11.74 10.55
CA THR A 171 26.63 11.99 10.36
C THR A 171 27.07 12.00 8.90
N THR A 172 26.28 11.43 7.99
CA THR A 172 26.66 11.23 6.58
C THR A 172 25.81 12.01 5.59
N GLU A 173 24.57 12.32 5.93
CA GLU A 173 23.64 12.96 4.99
C GLU A 173 23.44 14.44 5.27
N LYS A 174 23.59 15.24 4.21
CA LYS A 174 23.40 16.69 4.27
C LYS A 174 21.91 17.00 4.16
N LEU A 175 21.38 17.70 5.17
CA LEU A 175 20.05 18.28 5.12
C LEU A 175 19.98 19.29 3.96
N ASP A 176 18.89 19.26 3.21
CA ASP A 176 18.63 20.25 2.18
C ASP A 176 18.39 21.63 2.81
N ASP A 177 19.08 22.65 2.29
CA ASP A 177 19.13 23.99 2.89
C ASP A 177 17.80 24.75 2.69
N ASP A 178 16.98 24.38 1.69
CA ASP A 178 15.72 25.06 1.37
C ASP A 178 14.54 24.45 2.12
N LEU A 179 14.43 23.12 2.12
CA LEU A 179 13.28 22.41 2.67
C LEU A 179 13.54 21.72 4.02
N GLY A 180 14.80 21.62 4.44
CA GLY A 180 15.16 20.96 5.70
C GLY A 180 14.95 19.44 5.70
N PHE A 181 14.98 18.80 4.53
CA PHE A 181 14.81 17.35 4.38
C PHE A 181 16.13 16.65 4.06
N TYR A 182 16.29 15.40 4.52
CA TYR A 182 17.40 14.54 4.09
C TYR A 182 17.18 14.05 2.66
N ARG A 183 18.26 14.02 1.87
CA ARG A 183 18.23 13.50 0.50
C ARG A 183 18.48 11.99 0.52
N VAL A 184 17.40 11.24 0.61
CA VAL A 184 17.45 9.78 0.49
C VAL A 184 17.70 9.36 -0.96
N HIS A 185 18.75 8.57 -1.19
CA HIS A 185 19.01 7.92 -2.47
C HIS A 185 18.39 6.51 -2.45
N ALA A 186 17.55 6.22 -3.46
CA ALA A 186 17.03 4.88 -3.72
C ALA A 186 18.01 4.05 -4.55
#